data_AF-A0A0N4X0A1-F1
#
_entry.id   AF-A0A0N4X0A1-F1
#
_cell.length_a   1.000
_cell.length_b   1.000
_cell.length_c   1.000
_cell.angle_alpha   90.00
_cell.angle_beta   90.00
_cell.angle_gamma   90.00
#
_symmetry.space_group_name_H-M   'P 1'
#
loop_
_entity.id
_entity.type
_entity.pdbx_description
1 polymer ?
#
loop_
_entity_poly.entity_id
_entity_poly.type
_entity_poly.pdbx_seq_one_letter_code
_entity_poly.pdbx_strand_id
1 'polypeptide(L)'
;MNKVKDRKLSKDDSSAHGIKWDIPIWYQLNGNPVQFAWLSKDKPLYIRANTENDILVVNGDRHGFYRQNYDEKGWKKIIKQLTENHTVLEQRHFDCLIVKGFATVRIILS
;
A
#
# COMPACT_ATOMS: atom_id res chain seq x y z
N MET A 1 -6.91 35.08 -24.82
CA MET A 1 -6.68 33.63 -24.92
C MET A 1 -5.22 33.33 -24.64
N ASN A 2 -4.90 32.81 -23.45
CA ASN A 2 -3.53 32.44 -23.10
C ASN A 2 -3.23 31.04 -23.64
N LYS A 3 -2.24 30.93 -24.53
CA LYS A 3 -1.76 29.63 -25.02
C LYS A 3 -1.01 28.91 -23.88
N VAL A 4 -1.59 27.82 -23.39
CA VAL A 4 -0.86 26.86 -22.55
C VAL A 4 0.24 26.26 -23.44
N LYS A 5 1.50 26.44 -23.05
CA LYS A 5 2.63 25.76 -23.72
C LYS A 5 2.62 24.31 -23.26
N ASP A 6 2.29 23.39 -24.17
CA ASP A 6 2.46 21.97 -23.95
C ASP A 6 3.93 21.67 -23.68
N ARG A 7 4.25 21.31 -22.43
CA ARG A 7 5.60 20.91 -22.03
C ARG A 7 5.91 19.58 -22.72
N LYS A 8 6.68 19.62 -23.81
CA LYS A 8 7.27 18.40 -24.39
C LYS A 8 8.27 17.84 -23.39
N LEU A 9 7.91 16.74 -22.74
CA LEU A 9 8.83 15.93 -21.93
C LEU A 9 9.98 15.48 -22.83
N SER A 10 11.21 15.87 -22.48
CA SER A 10 12.40 15.48 -23.24
C SER A 10 12.81 14.06 -22.85
N LYS A 11 13.38 13.31 -23.80
CA LYS A 11 13.82 11.91 -23.60
C LYS A 11 14.94 11.73 -22.57
N ASP A 12 15.50 12.81 -22.02
CA ASP A 12 16.59 12.82 -21.02
C ASP A 12 16.13 13.22 -19.61
N ASP A 13 14.83 13.12 -19.30
CA ASP A 13 14.38 13.20 -17.92
C ASP A 13 14.76 11.91 -17.18
N SER A 14 15.99 11.85 -16.66
CA SER A 14 16.40 10.88 -15.64
C SER A 14 15.51 10.92 -14.39
N SER A 15 14.65 11.94 -14.29
CA SER A 15 13.56 12.08 -13.32
C SER A 15 12.37 11.12 -13.55
N ALA A 16 12.26 10.51 -14.74
CA ALA A 16 11.15 9.60 -15.08
C ALA A 16 11.28 8.19 -14.45
N HIS A 17 12.47 7.84 -13.94
CA HIS A 17 12.73 6.54 -13.31
C HIS A 17 13.42 6.75 -11.96
N GLY A 18 12.68 6.64 -10.85
CA GLY A 18 13.29 6.53 -9.51
C GLY A 18 12.84 7.52 -8.45
N ILE A 19 11.70 8.20 -8.59
CA ILE A 19 11.17 9.05 -7.51
C ILE A 19 10.75 8.15 -6.34
N LYS A 20 11.45 8.27 -5.20
CA LYS A 20 11.10 7.62 -3.94
C LYS A 20 10.61 8.65 -2.93
N TRP A 21 9.68 8.23 -2.08
CA TRP A 21 8.98 9.09 -1.12
C TRP A 21 9.10 8.48 0.27
N ASP A 22 9.24 9.32 1.29
CA ASP A 22 8.93 8.92 2.66
C ASP A 22 7.41 8.93 2.80
N ILE A 23 6.83 7.79 3.17
CA ILE A 23 5.37 7.58 3.13
C ILE A 23 4.89 7.25 4.54
N PRO A 24 3.90 7.98 5.09
CA PRO A 24 3.25 7.58 6.31
C PRO A 24 2.37 6.34 6.05
N ILE A 25 2.61 5.28 6.83
CA ILE A 25 1.89 4.01 6.75
C ILE A 25 1.03 3.85 7.99
N TRP A 26 -0.25 3.57 7.75
CA TRP A 26 -1.17 3.10 8.77
C TRP A 26 -1.39 1.62 8.53
N TYR A 27 -1.36 0.79 9.56
CA TYR A 27 -1.51 -0.65 9.38
C TYR A 27 -2.20 -1.29 10.58
N GLN A 28 -2.76 -2.47 10.34
CA GLN A 28 -3.56 -3.21 11.30
C GLN A 28 -3.22 -4.69 11.22
N LEU A 29 -3.14 -5.33 12.38
CA LEU A 29 -2.90 -6.76 12.53
C LEU A 29 -4.14 -7.41 13.13
N ASN A 30 -4.71 -8.42 12.47
CA ASN A 30 -5.81 -9.26 13.01
C ASN A 30 -7.02 -8.50 13.57
N GLY A 31 -7.40 -7.35 13.02
CA GLY A 31 -8.52 -6.59 13.58
C GLY A 31 -8.14 -5.61 14.71
N ASN A 32 -6.88 -5.58 15.15
CA ASN A 32 -6.43 -4.67 16.22
C ASN A 32 -6.49 -3.20 15.81
N PRO A 33 -6.46 -2.25 16.76
CA PRO A 33 -6.44 -0.83 16.43
C PRO A 33 -5.33 -0.46 15.45
N VAL A 34 -5.63 0.48 14.55
CA VAL A 34 -4.71 0.97 13.54
C VAL A 34 -3.45 1.56 14.20
N GLN A 35 -2.29 1.14 13.71
CA GLN A 35 -0.98 1.61 14.11
C GLN A 35 -0.36 2.48 13.02
N PHE A 36 0.60 3.32 13.40
CA PHE A 36 1.27 4.27 12.50
C PHE A 36 2.77 4.02 12.45
N ALA A 37 3.37 4.10 11.26
CA ALA A 37 4.80 4.07 11.05
C ALA A 37 5.20 4.86 9.80
N TRP A 38 6.45 5.31 9.71
CA TRP A 38 7.00 5.88 8.48
C TRP A 38 7.72 4.79 7.68
N LEU A 39 7.37 4.67 6.40
CA LEU A 39 8.16 3.96 5.41
C LEU A 39 9.17 4.93 4.82
N SER A 40 10.45 4.73 5.14
CA SER A 40 11.50 5.57 4.57
C SER A 40 11.78 5.19 3.13
N LYS A 41 12.05 6.18 2.28
CA LYS A 41 12.47 5.97 0.89
C LYS A 41 13.72 5.11 0.74
N ASP A 42 14.59 5.10 1.76
CA ASP A 42 15.92 4.48 1.70
C ASP A 42 16.03 3.19 2.51
N LYS A 43 15.01 2.84 3.31
CA LYS A 43 15.06 1.69 4.23
C LYS A 43 13.74 0.92 4.23
N PRO A 44 13.77 -0.43 4.28
CA PRO A 44 12.57 -1.22 4.47
C PRO A 44 11.96 -0.96 5.85
N LEU A 45 10.63 -1.04 5.92
CA LEU A 45 9.87 -1.04 7.17
C LEU A 45 9.58 -2.50 7.57
N TYR A 46 10.00 -2.89 8.77
CA TYR A 46 9.70 -4.20 9.34
C TYR A 46 8.58 -4.08 10.36
N ILE A 47 7.49 -4.81 10.12
CA ILE A 47 6.36 -4.92 11.05
C ILE A 47 6.46 -6.27 11.73
N ARG A 48 6.48 -6.29 13.06
CA ARG A 48 6.50 -7.53 13.84
C ARG A 48 5.13 -8.20 13.76
N ALA A 49 5.07 -9.33 13.07
CA ALA A 49 3.87 -10.14 12.93
C ALA A 49 4.25 -11.62 12.87
N ASN A 50 3.37 -12.50 13.32
CA ASN A 50 3.45 -13.92 13.02
C ASN A 50 3.03 -14.11 11.56
N THR A 51 3.98 -14.23 10.64
CA THR A 51 3.72 -14.32 9.20
C THR A 51 2.88 -15.52 8.78
N GLU A 52 2.75 -16.55 9.63
CA GLU A 52 1.89 -17.72 9.39
C GLU A 52 0.43 -17.44 9.75
N ASN A 53 0.17 -16.77 10.87
CA ASN A 53 -1.18 -16.61 11.41
C ASN A 53 -1.76 -15.21 11.23
N ASP A 54 -0.92 -14.18 11.22
CA ASP A 54 -1.38 -12.81 11.22
C ASP A 54 -1.82 -12.34 9.84
N ILE A 55 -2.87 -11.55 9.83
CA ILE A 55 -3.40 -10.80 8.69
C ILE A 55 -2.95 -9.36 8.88
N LEU A 56 -2.02 -8.94 8.02
CA LEU A 56 -1.59 -7.55 7.92
C LEU A 56 -2.44 -6.83 6.88
N VAL A 57 -3.13 -5.78 7.32
CA VAL A 57 -3.80 -4.83 6.43
C VAL A 57 -3.07 -3.50 6.50
N VAL A 58 -2.59 -3.05 5.35
CA VAL A 58 -1.94 -1.76 5.19
C VAL A 58 -3.01 -0.73 4.79
N ASN A 59 -2.75 0.53 5.14
CA ASN A 59 -3.67 1.64 5.03
C ASN A 59 -5.00 1.43 5.78
N GLY A 60 -4.91 0.98 7.04
CA GLY A 60 -6.05 0.94 7.95
C GLY A 60 -6.78 2.29 7.97
N ASP A 61 -8.11 2.26 7.89
CA ASP A 61 -8.98 3.44 7.82
C ASP A 61 -8.75 4.40 6.63
N ARG A 62 -7.93 4.00 5.64
CA ARG A 62 -7.64 4.74 4.39
C ARG A 62 -7.01 6.13 4.58
N HIS A 63 -6.14 6.29 5.57
CA HIS A 63 -5.44 7.56 5.82
C HIS A 63 -4.42 7.97 4.73
N GLY A 64 -3.89 7.01 3.98
CA GLY A 64 -2.83 7.20 3.01
C GLY A 64 -3.30 7.22 1.56
N PHE A 65 -2.62 8.02 0.73
CA PHE A 65 -2.86 8.13 -0.72
C PHE A 65 -1.84 7.29 -1.51
N TYR A 66 -1.89 5.98 -1.33
CA TYR A 66 -1.04 5.02 -2.02
C TYR A 66 -1.77 3.68 -2.21
N ARG A 67 -1.23 2.86 -3.10
CA ARG A 67 -1.75 1.52 -3.37
C ARG A 67 -0.91 0.47 -2.68
N GLN A 68 -1.58 -0.60 -2.27
CA GLN A 68 -0.96 -1.69 -1.54
C GLN A 68 -0.85 -2.91 -2.43
N ASN A 69 0.22 -3.68 -2.25
CA ASN A 69 0.38 -4.96 -2.91
C ASN A 69 0.93 -5.97 -1.91
N TYR A 70 0.25 -7.10 -1.81
CA TYR A 70 0.64 -8.20 -0.94
C TYR A 70 1.30 -9.31 -1.78
N ASP A 71 2.07 -10.17 -1.14
CA ASP A 71 2.50 -11.42 -1.77
C ASP A 71 1.32 -12.40 -1.88
N GLU A 72 1.52 -13.53 -2.55
CA GLU A 72 0.46 -14.52 -2.77
C GLU A 72 -0.16 -15.02 -1.45
N LYS A 73 0.67 -15.21 -0.41
CA LYS A 73 0.22 -15.64 0.91
C LYS A 73 -0.64 -14.58 1.58
N GLY A 74 -0.21 -13.31 1.56
CA GLY A 74 -0.98 -12.19 2.07
C GLY A 74 -2.33 -12.04 1.36
N TRP A 75 -2.34 -12.14 0.03
CA TRP A 75 -3.58 -12.12 -0.74
C TRP A 75 -4.54 -13.25 -0.36
N LYS A 76 -4.04 -14.49 -0.23
CA LYS A 76 -4.86 -15.64 0.20
C LYS A 76 -5.47 -15.43 1.59
N LYS A 77 -4.70 -14.87 2.53
CA LYS A 77 -5.20 -14.56 3.88
C LYS A 77 -6.29 -13.50 3.88
N ILE A 78 -6.09 -12.42 3.12
CA ILE A 78 -7.11 -11.38 2.97
C ILE A 78 -8.38 -11.98 2.34
N ILE A 79 -8.26 -12.72 1.25
CA ILE A 79 -9.41 -13.38 0.59
C ILE A 79 -10.16 -14.32 1.55
N LYS A 80 -9.42 -15.13 2.32
CA LYS A 80 -10.00 -16.02 3.33
C LYS A 80 -10.79 -15.23 4.38
N GLN A 81 -10.17 -14.19 4.95
CA GLN A 81 -10.83 -13.33 5.94
C GLN A 81 -12.10 -12.69 5.39
N LEU A 82 -12.08 -12.25 4.13
CA LEU A 82 -13.22 -11.64 3.46
C LEU A 82 -14.36 -12.64 3.22
N THR A 83 -14.02 -13.90 2.96
CA THR A 83 -14.99 -14.97 2.72
C THR A 83 -15.62 -15.47 4.02
N GLU A 84 -14.81 -15.60 5.08
CA GLU A 84 -15.25 -16.12 6.38
C GLU A 84 -15.95 -15.06 7.23
N ASN A 85 -15.40 -13.84 7.28
CA ASN A 85 -15.99 -12.73 8.03
C ASN A 85 -15.55 -11.36 7.50
N HIS A 86 -16.34 -10.84 6.56
CA HIS A 86 -16.17 -9.53 5.93
C HIS A 86 -16.35 -8.33 6.87
N THR A 87 -16.83 -8.50 8.11
CA THR A 87 -17.03 -7.39 9.06
C THR A 87 -15.77 -7.02 9.84
N VAL A 88 -14.79 -7.93 9.91
CA VAL A 88 -13.51 -7.74 10.63
C VAL A 88 -12.61 -6.75 9.89
N LEU A 89 -12.71 -6.72 8.57
CA LEU A 89 -12.10 -5.69 7.73
C LEU A 89 -13.20 -4.71 7.41
N GLU A 90 -13.21 -3.52 8.03
CA GLU A 90 -14.28 -2.53 7.78
C GLU A 90 -14.60 -2.42 6.28
N GLN A 91 -15.88 -2.29 5.92
CA GLN A 91 -16.38 -2.07 4.55
C GLN A 91 -15.64 -0.95 3.77
N ARG A 92 -14.90 -0.10 4.47
CA ARG A 92 -14.07 0.95 3.90
C ARG A 92 -12.76 0.44 3.25
N HIS A 93 -12.26 -0.75 3.57
CA HIS A 93 -10.99 -1.23 3.00
C HIS A 93 -11.06 -1.57 1.49
N PHE A 94 -12.26 -1.76 0.92
CA PHE A 94 -12.44 -2.37 -0.40
C PHE A 94 -12.23 -1.44 -1.62
N ASP A 95 -12.38 -0.12 -1.49
CA ASP A 95 -12.30 0.78 -2.65
C ASP A 95 -10.88 0.96 -3.22
N CYS A 96 -9.84 0.55 -2.48
CA CYS A 96 -8.44 0.73 -2.88
C CYS A 96 -7.80 -0.53 -3.49
N LEU A 97 -8.56 -1.63 -3.56
CA LEU A 97 -8.00 -2.97 -3.82
C LEU A 97 -7.85 -3.33 -5.30
N ILE A 98 -8.34 -2.52 -6.25
CA ILE A 98 -8.12 -2.76 -7.68
C ILE A 98 -7.57 -1.50 -8.34
N VAL A 99 -6.27 -1.49 -8.60
CA VAL A 99 -5.73 -0.62 -9.63
C VAL A 99 -4.64 -1.32 -10.44
N LYS A 100 -4.90 -1.49 -11.74
CA LYS A 100 -3.88 -1.76 -12.75
C LYS A 100 -3.25 -0.42 -13.17
N GLY A 101 -1.92 -0.33 -13.11
CA GLY A 101 -1.14 0.77 -13.68
C GLY A 101 -0.70 1.83 -12.66
N PHE A 102 0.62 1.92 -12.39
CA PHE A 102 1.38 2.95 -11.62
C PHE A 102 1.84 2.68 -10.16
N ALA A 103 3.17 2.66 -9.98
CA ALA A 103 3.93 2.62 -8.72
C ALA A 103 3.53 1.55 -7.68
N THR A 104 4.23 0.42 -7.69
CA THR A 104 4.10 -0.66 -6.70
C THR A 104 5.02 -0.42 -5.52
N VAL A 105 4.48 -0.35 -4.30
CA VAL A 105 5.26 -0.53 -3.07
C VAL A 105 5.42 -2.03 -2.83
N ARG A 106 6.66 -2.51 -2.67
CA ARG A 106 6.97 -3.91 -2.42
C ARG A 106 7.28 -4.08 -0.93
N ILE A 107 6.40 -4.77 -0.20
CA ILE A 107 6.64 -5.18 1.19
C ILE A 107 7.16 -6.62 1.14
N ILE A 108 8.34 -6.84 1.71
CA ILE A 108 8.88 -8.19 1.91
C ILE A 108 8.60 -8.55 3.36
N LEU A 109 7.76 -9.58 3.57
CA LEU A 109 7.55 -10.18 4.88
C LEU A 109 8.72 -11.14 5.15
N SER A 110 9.50 -10.88 6.20
CA SER A 110 10.50 -11.80 6.75
C SER A 110 9.96 -12.42 8.04
#